data_AF-A0AA35PYL8-F1
#
_entry.id   AF-A0AA35PYL8-F1
#
_cell.length_a   1.000
_cell.length_b   1.000
_cell.length_c   1.000
_cell.angle_alpha   90.00
_cell.angle_beta   90.00
_cell.angle_gamma   90.00
#
_symmetry.space_group_name_H-M   'P 1'
#
loop_
_entity.id
_entity.type
_entity.pdbx_description
1 polymer ?
#
loop_
_entity_poly.entity_id
_entity_poly.type
_entity_poly.pdbx_seq_one_letter_code
_entity_poly.pdbx_strand_id
1 'polypeptide(L)'
;MTQQLGPPGRDDVVYAAILRETYKVLIPYWFFTGDNVFLNEKQWKQPIQKNILQKIGSSSLEPHEFAAMEVAARHFGGMYDQLCECHRIRSEPHQPAAIEDSHGAIKYARDLEEAAAAANTDLLRAAIQSGDVEEVADQNSLPKTSYKMSNIHLGEILLLSLRVQFLNLRIYYDWAVLYDLPQADELYSRLRDLAVESWKYISFLRGIEFFDATMLSPALWPSLELATVAERQYLMDFFTEIDNFRHTTPKDKKEEEMRILSYTAIITGRKSAKNDPNS
;
A
#
# COMPACT_ATOMS: atom_id res chain seq x y z
N MET A 1 38.96 -0.24 3.77
CA MET A 1 38.10 -1.30 4.33
C MET A 1 36.81 -0.66 4.80
N THR A 2 35.73 -0.81 4.06
CA THR A 2 34.39 -0.44 4.50
C THR A 2 33.87 -1.61 5.34
N GLN A 3 33.75 -1.42 6.67
CA GLN A 3 33.07 -2.39 7.53
C GLN A 3 31.59 -2.42 7.12
N GLN A 4 31.08 -3.60 6.79
CA GLN A 4 29.64 -3.81 6.67
C GLN A 4 29.03 -3.76 8.07
N LEU A 5 28.04 -2.90 8.26
CA LEU A 5 27.27 -2.82 9.51
C LEU A 5 26.35 -4.03 9.61
N GLY A 6 26.36 -4.71 10.76
CA GLY A 6 25.42 -5.78 11.11
C GLY A 6 24.07 -5.25 11.61
N PRO A 7 23.14 -6.13 12.05
CA PRO A 7 21.86 -5.71 12.60
C PRO A 7 22.00 -4.84 13.85
N PRO A 8 21.04 -3.95 14.14
CA PRO A 8 21.08 -3.12 15.33
C PRO A 8 21.04 -3.99 16.59
N GLY A 9 21.77 -3.56 17.62
CA GLY A 9 21.65 -4.16 18.95
C GLY A 9 20.20 -4.08 19.47
N ARG A 10 19.83 -4.96 20.40
CA ARG A 10 18.45 -5.08 20.92
C ARG A 10 17.87 -3.78 21.49
N ASP A 11 18.75 -2.89 21.95
CA ASP A 11 18.41 -1.61 22.59
C ASP A 11 18.96 -0.40 21.81
N ASP A 12 19.46 -0.60 20.58
CA ASP A 12 19.97 0.47 19.73
C ASP A 12 18.82 1.16 18.97
N VAL A 13 18.09 2.00 19.71
CA VAL A 13 16.91 2.73 19.22
C VAL A 13 17.27 3.68 18.07
N VAL A 14 18.48 4.26 18.10
CA VAL A 14 18.94 5.22 17.07
C VAL A 14 19.21 4.50 15.76
N TYR A 15 19.96 3.40 15.79
CA TYR A 15 20.25 2.65 14.57
C TYR A 15 18.98 2.01 13.99
N ALA A 16 18.09 1.48 14.83
CA ALA A 16 16.79 0.99 14.39
C ALA A 16 15.92 2.09 13.73
N ALA A 17 15.95 3.32 14.28
CA ALA A 17 15.23 4.45 13.70
C ALA A 17 15.80 4.88 12.33
N ILE A 18 17.14 4.94 12.20
CA ILE A 18 17.81 5.23 10.92
C ILE A 18 17.44 4.18 9.87
N LEU A 19 17.48 2.89 10.24
CA LEU A 19 17.11 1.80 9.33
C LEU A 19 15.65 1.89 8.89
N ARG A 20 14.73 2.29 9.77
CA ARG A 20 13.31 2.53 9.41
C ARG A 20 13.15 3.67 8.41
N GLU A 21 13.78 4.82 8.65
CA GLU A 21 13.68 5.95 7.70
C GLU A 21 14.33 5.61 6.37
N THR A 22 15.47 4.91 6.41
CA THR A 22 16.14 4.39 5.22
C THR A 22 15.26 3.36 4.50
N TYR A 23 14.52 2.53 5.24
CA TYR A 23 13.59 1.56 4.69
C TYR A 23 12.49 2.22 3.87
N LYS A 24 11.85 3.29 4.39
CA LYS A 24 10.84 4.05 3.65
C LYS A 24 11.36 4.52 2.28
N VAL A 25 12.65 4.86 2.20
CA VAL A 25 13.32 5.31 0.96
C VAL A 25 13.75 4.15 0.07
N LEU A 26 14.13 3.00 0.63
CA LEU A 26 14.64 1.84 -0.10
C LEU A 26 13.55 0.88 -0.61
N ILE A 27 12.34 0.90 -0.03
CA ILE A 27 11.20 0.08 -0.50
C ILE A 27 10.98 0.25 -2.01
N PRO A 28 10.89 1.46 -2.58
CA PRO A 28 10.76 1.63 -4.02
C PRO A 28 11.92 1.03 -4.81
N TYR A 29 13.16 1.11 -4.30
CA TYR A 29 14.32 0.54 -4.99
C TYR A 29 14.20 -0.99 -5.04
N TRP A 30 13.96 -1.66 -3.90
CA TRP A 30 13.81 -3.12 -3.86
C TRP A 30 12.60 -3.62 -4.64
N PHE A 31 11.52 -2.83 -4.67
CA PHE A 31 10.37 -3.10 -5.51
C PHE A 31 10.76 -3.29 -6.98
N PHE A 32 11.70 -2.48 -7.49
CA PHE A 32 12.10 -2.51 -8.90
C PHE A 32 13.28 -3.45 -9.20
N THR A 33 14.15 -3.73 -8.23
CA THR A 33 15.34 -4.57 -8.46
C THR A 33 15.14 -6.03 -8.13
N GLY A 34 14.15 -6.38 -7.28
CA GLY A 34 13.98 -7.74 -6.78
C GLY A 34 15.11 -8.19 -5.84
N ASP A 35 15.94 -7.27 -5.37
CA ASP A 35 16.99 -7.57 -4.39
C ASP A 35 16.35 -8.04 -3.08
N ASN A 36 16.96 -9.05 -2.45
CA ASN A 36 16.51 -9.56 -1.17
C ASN A 36 16.47 -8.43 -0.13
N VAL A 37 15.27 -8.14 0.35
CA VAL A 37 15.04 -7.25 1.48
C VAL A 37 15.66 -7.90 2.71
N PHE A 38 16.84 -7.44 3.14
CA PHE A 38 17.55 -7.97 4.32
C PHE A 38 16.68 -7.95 5.60
N LEU A 39 15.64 -7.11 5.61
CA LEU A 39 14.64 -7.02 6.68
C LEU A 39 13.75 -8.26 6.81
N ASN A 40 13.71 -9.13 5.79
CA ASN A 40 13.02 -10.41 5.86
C ASN A 40 13.82 -11.45 6.66
N GLU A 41 15.12 -11.21 6.90
CA GLU A 41 15.92 -12.05 7.78
C GLU A 41 15.54 -11.81 9.25
N LYS A 42 15.35 -12.90 9.99
CA LYS A 42 14.89 -12.87 11.40
C LYS A 42 15.69 -11.91 12.29
N GLN A 43 17.00 -11.81 12.05
CA GLN A 43 17.93 -10.98 12.81
C GLN A 43 17.73 -9.47 12.62
N TRP A 44 17.16 -9.05 11.47
CA TRP A 44 16.83 -7.66 11.18
C TRP A 44 15.36 -7.35 11.46
N LYS A 45 14.47 -8.32 11.21
CA LYS A 45 13.02 -8.18 11.38
C LYS A 45 12.63 -7.79 12.82
N GLN A 46 13.14 -8.52 13.81
CA GLN A 46 12.69 -8.34 15.20
C GLN A 46 13.07 -6.99 15.83
N PRO A 47 14.32 -6.49 15.73
CA PRO A 47 14.67 -5.19 16.28
C PRO A 47 13.88 -4.03 15.65
N ILE A 48 13.64 -4.10 14.33
CA ILE A 48 12.94 -3.05 13.59
C ILE A 48 11.44 -3.08 13.89
N GLN A 49 10.82 -4.27 13.94
CA GLN A 49 9.43 -4.41 14.39
C GLN A 49 9.24 -3.88 15.81
N LYS A 50 10.12 -4.23 16.75
CA LYS A 50 10.07 -3.71 18.13
C LYS A 50 10.16 -2.18 18.16
N ASN A 51 11.05 -1.58 17.36
CA ASN A 51 11.18 -0.12 17.30
C ASN A 51 9.92 0.57 16.74
N ILE A 52 9.27 -0.05 15.75
CA ILE A 52 8.01 0.45 15.16
C ILE A 52 6.88 0.40 16.20
N LEU A 53 6.69 -0.74 16.87
CA LEU A 53 5.62 -0.95 17.85
C LEU A 53 5.76 -0.03 19.07
N GLN A 54 7.00 0.25 19.51
CA GLN A 54 7.26 1.13 20.65
C GLN A 54 6.81 2.58 20.45
N LYS A 55 6.59 3.04 19.21
CA LYS A 55 6.23 4.44 18.93
C LYS A 55 4.73 4.73 18.95
N ILE A 56 3.87 3.72 18.84
CA ILE A 56 2.42 3.93 19.02
C ILE A 56 2.11 4.06 20.51
N GLY A 57 2.85 3.33 21.36
CA GLY A 57 2.79 3.47 22.81
C GLY A 57 1.53 2.88 23.45
N SER A 58 0.69 2.21 22.65
CA SER A 58 -0.57 1.58 23.09
C SER A 58 -0.42 0.06 23.12
N SER A 59 -0.32 -0.51 24.33
CA SER A 59 -0.16 -1.95 24.51
C SER A 59 -1.37 -2.77 24.03
N SER A 60 -2.55 -2.15 23.91
CA SER A 60 -3.74 -2.80 23.38
C SER A 60 -3.73 -2.93 21.85
N LEU A 61 -2.99 -2.08 21.14
CA LEU A 61 -2.90 -2.10 19.68
C LEU A 61 -1.76 -2.98 19.16
N GLU A 62 -0.73 -3.22 19.98
CA GLU A 62 0.48 -3.97 19.60
C GLU A 62 0.21 -5.31 18.87
N PRO A 63 -0.74 -6.17 19.29
CA PRO A 63 -1.00 -7.43 18.57
C PRO A 63 -1.57 -7.21 17.17
N HIS A 64 -2.40 -6.18 17.00
CA HIS A 64 -3.07 -5.85 15.73
C HIS A 64 -2.09 -5.17 14.76
N GLU A 65 -1.24 -4.29 15.29
CA GLU A 65 -0.14 -3.67 14.55
C GLU A 65 0.83 -4.73 14.02
N PHE A 66 1.21 -5.69 14.87
CA PHE A 66 2.09 -6.77 14.48
C PHE A 66 1.48 -7.59 13.34
N ALA A 67 0.21 -7.98 13.45
CA ALA A 67 -0.49 -8.72 12.40
C ALA A 67 -0.51 -7.95 11.07
N ALA A 68 -0.83 -6.66 11.09
CA ALA A 68 -0.82 -5.81 9.90
C ALA A 68 0.58 -5.71 9.25
N MET A 69 1.62 -5.53 10.07
CA MET A 69 3.01 -5.48 9.60
C MET A 69 3.50 -6.81 9.05
N GLU A 70 3.05 -7.94 9.59
CA GLU A 70 3.38 -9.26 9.05
C GLU A 70 2.75 -9.52 7.68
N VAL A 71 1.50 -9.08 7.48
CA VAL A 71 0.86 -9.17 6.17
C VAL A 71 1.59 -8.28 5.16
N ALA A 72 1.92 -7.04 5.54
CA ALA A 72 2.69 -6.14 4.70
C ALA A 72 4.06 -6.73 4.30
N ALA A 73 4.81 -7.28 5.27
CA ALA A 73 6.10 -7.93 5.00
C ALA A 73 5.96 -9.11 4.02
N ARG A 74 4.90 -9.92 4.16
CA ARG A 74 4.62 -11.04 3.25
C ARG A 74 4.34 -10.56 1.82
N HIS A 75 3.57 -9.49 1.69
CA HIS A 75 3.27 -8.88 0.40
C HIS A 75 4.55 -8.32 -0.24
N PHE A 76 5.28 -7.41 0.41
CA PHE A 76 6.49 -6.82 -0.18
C PHE A 76 7.61 -7.84 -0.41
N GLY A 77 7.69 -8.89 0.40
CA GLY A 77 8.67 -9.98 0.21
C GLY A 77 8.41 -10.88 -1.00
N GLY A 78 7.16 -11.00 -1.46
CA GLY A 78 6.79 -11.81 -2.64
C GLY A 78 6.32 -11.00 -3.85
N MET A 79 6.26 -9.67 -3.73
CA MET A 79 5.63 -8.79 -4.70
C MET A 79 6.31 -8.83 -6.06
N TYR A 80 7.65 -8.78 -6.13
CA TYR A 80 8.35 -8.77 -7.42
C TYR A 80 8.01 -10.00 -8.25
N ASP A 81 8.12 -11.19 -7.65
CA ASP A 81 7.79 -12.47 -8.30
C ASP A 81 6.30 -12.50 -8.70
N GLN A 82 5.41 -12.05 -7.83
CA GLN A 82 3.97 -11.94 -8.13
C GLN A 82 3.72 -11.04 -9.34
N LEU A 83 4.38 -9.88 -9.43
CA LEU A 83 4.20 -8.93 -10.54
C LEU A 83 4.75 -9.48 -11.86
N CYS A 84 5.93 -10.11 -11.82
CA CYS A 84 6.49 -10.80 -12.99
C CYS A 84 5.55 -11.90 -13.48
N GLU A 85 5.00 -12.68 -12.56
CA GLU A 85 4.08 -13.76 -12.88
C GLU A 85 2.75 -13.23 -13.44
N CYS A 86 2.20 -12.18 -12.83
CA CYS A 86 1.01 -11.50 -13.34
C CYS A 86 1.22 -11.00 -14.77
N HIS A 87 2.36 -10.36 -15.04
CA HIS A 87 2.68 -9.85 -16.36
C HIS A 87 2.83 -10.98 -17.40
N ARG A 88 3.50 -12.08 -17.02
CA ARG A 88 3.69 -13.25 -17.87
C ARG A 88 2.37 -13.89 -18.25
N ILE A 89 1.50 -14.19 -17.27
CA ILE A 89 0.19 -14.79 -17.52
C ILE A 89 -0.66 -13.90 -18.42
N ARG A 90 -0.67 -12.57 -18.17
CA ARG A 90 -1.44 -11.62 -18.98
C ARG A 90 -0.97 -11.47 -20.42
N SER A 91 0.29 -11.81 -20.71
CA SER A 91 0.81 -11.71 -22.08
C SER A 91 0.19 -12.78 -22.98
N GLU A 92 -0.15 -13.95 -22.43
CA GLU A 92 -0.75 -15.07 -23.16
C GLU A 92 -1.81 -15.82 -22.30
N PRO A 93 -2.92 -15.17 -21.92
CA PRO A 93 -3.77 -15.59 -20.79
C PRO A 93 -4.55 -16.89 -21.02
N HIS A 94 -4.71 -17.30 -22.28
CA HIS A 94 -5.48 -18.49 -22.66
C HIS A 94 -4.59 -19.68 -23.05
N GLN A 95 -3.27 -19.58 -22.91
CA GLN A 95 -2.40 -20.74 -23.08
C GLN A 95 -2.62 -21.72 -21.91
N PRO A 96 -2.55 -23.05 -22.14
CA PRO A 96 -2.76 -24.03 -21.08
C PRO A 96 -1.88 -23.82 -19.84
N ALA A 97 -0.59 -23.48 -20.04
CA ALA A 97 0.32 -23.17 -18.95
C ALA A 97 -0.11 -21.92 -18.17
N ALA A 98 -0.51 -20.85 -18.86
CA ALA A 98 -0.98 -19.62 -18.22
C ALA A 98 -2.26 -19.85 -17.39
N ILE A 99 -3.17 -20.71 -17.87
CA ILE A 99 -4.38 -21.09 -17.12
C ILE A 99 -4.01 -21.85 -15.85
N GLU A 100 -3.11 -22.84 -15.93
CA GLU A 100 -2.65 -23.59 -14.77
C GLU A 100 -2.00 -22.68 -13.71
N ASP A 101 -1.09 -21.82 -14.16
CA ASP A 101 -0.38 -20.88 -13.29
C ASP A 101 -1.32 -19.81 -12.69
N SER A 102 -2.37 -19.42 -13.42
CA SER A 102 -3.35 -18.44 -12.96
C SER A 102 -4.07 -18.89 -11.68
N HIS A 103 -4.30 -20.19 -11.48
CA HIS A 103 -4.93 -20.68 -10.25
C HIS A 103 -4.08 -20.36 -9.02
N GLY A 104 -2.75 -20.51 -9.13
CA GLY A 104 -1.81 -20.15 -8.09
C GLY A 104 -1.79 -18.64 -7.83
N ALA A 105 -1.73 -17.83 -8.89
CA ALA A 105 -1.74 -16.37 -8.80
C ALA A 105 -3.04 -15.82 -8.19
N ILE A 106 -4.19 -16.36 -8.59
CA ILE A 106 -5.53 -16.02 -8.06
C ILE A 106 -5.58 -16.35 -6.58
N LYS A 107 -5.21 -17.58 -6.20
CA LYS A 107 -5.21 -18.01 -4.79
C LYS A 107 -4.30 -17.12 -3.95
N TYR A 108 -3.10 -16.81 -4.43
CA TYR A 108 -2.16 -15.96 -3.71
C TYR A 108 -2.70 -14.54 -3.49
N ALA A 109 -3.24 -13.91 -4.55
CA ALA A 109 -3.84 -12.58 -4.45
C ALA A 109 -5.03 -12.56 -3.48
N ARG A 110 -5.93 -13.55 -3.57
CA ARG A 110 -7.08 -13.68 -2.66
C ARG A 110 -6.63 -13.87 -1.21
N ASP A 111 -5.75 -14.83 -0.94
CA ASP A 111 -5.33 -15.16 0.42
C ASP A 111 -4.59 -13.98 1.09
N LEU A 112 -3.80 -13.20 0.32
CA LEU A 112 -3.18 -11.97 0.82
C LEU A 112 -4.19 -10.86 1.05
N GLU A 113 -5.16 -10.69 0.15
CA GLU A 113 -6.24 -9.71 0.31
C GLU A 113 -7.06 -9.98 1.56
N GLU A 114 -7.50 -11.22 1.77
CA GLU A 114 -8.28 -11.63 2.94
C GLU A 114 -7.49 -11.40 4.24
N ALA A 115 -6.21 -11.75 4.26
CA ALA A 115 -5.35 -11.51 5.41
C ALA A 115 -5.16 -10.02 5.69
N ALA A 116 -5.00 -9.20 4.64
CA ALA A 116 -4.86 -7.75 4.78
C ALA A 116 -6.17 -7.10 5.24
N ALA A 117 -7.31 -7.53 4.68
CA ALA A 117 -8.63 -7.06 5.07
C ALA A 117 -8.92 -7.34 6.55
N ALA A 118 -8.63 -8.56 7.01
CA ALA A 118 -8.78 -8.95 8.41
C ALA A 118 -7.88 -8.11 9.32
N ALA A 119 -6.57 -8.02 9.00
CA ALA A 119 -5.62 -7.26 9.82
C ALA A 119 -5.96 -5.77 9.89
N ASN A 120 -6.34 -5.16 8.75
CA ASN A 120 -6.75 -3.75 8.69
C ASN A 120 -8.03 -3.50 9.49
N THR A 121 -9.05 -4.35 9.31
CA THR A 121 -10.33 -4.24 10.01
C THR A 121 -10.16 -4.36 11.51
N ASP A 122 -9.39 -5.35 11.96
CA ASP A 122 -9.16 -5.58 13.39
C ASP A 122 -8.34 -4.47 14.02
N LEU A 123 -7.30 -3.97 13.33
CA LEU A 123 -6.50 -2.82 13.80
C LEU A 123 -7.34 -1.55 13.88
N LEU A 124 -8.09 -1.21 12.83
CA LEU A 124 -8.94 -0.02 12.80
C LEU A 124 -10.02 -0.10 13.88
N ARG A 125 -10.67 -1.26 14.05
CA ARG A 125 -11.66 -1.47 15.11
C ARG A 125 -11.04 -1.28 16.50
N ALA A 126 -9.89 -1.90 16.76
CA ALA A 126 -9.21 -1.76 18.03
C ALA A 126 -8.80 -0.31 18.31
N ALA A 127 -8.30 0.40 17.30
CA ALA A 127 -7.93 1.81 17.39
C ALA A 127 -9.13 2.73 17.66
N ILE A 128 -10.28 2.45 17.05
CA ILE A 128 -11.52 3.19 17.35
C ILE A 128 -11.98 2.92 18.78
N GLN A 129 -11.92 1.66 19.22
CA GLN A 129 -12.31 1.27 20.58
C GLN A 129 -11.41 1.87 21.67
N SER A 130 -10.12 2.04 21.39
CA SER A 130 -9.17 2.68 22.29
C SER A 130 -9.21 4.22 22.22
N GLY A 131 -9.92 4.79 21.25
CA GLY A 131 -9.97 6.24 21.00
C GLY A 131 -8.73 6.79 20.29
N ASP A 132 -7.87 5.92 19.75
CA ASP A 132 -6.69 6.30 18.96
C ASP A 132 -7.06 6.70 17.52
N VAL A 133 -8.22 6.27 17.05
CA VAL A 133 -8.85 6.72 15.80
C VAL A 133 -10.28 7.17 16.07
N GLU A 134 -10.65 8.32 15.55
CA GLU A 134 -12.01 8.85 15.60
C GLU A 134 -12.50 9.07 14.16
N GLU A 135 -13.66 8.51 13.81
CA GLU A 135 -14.36 8.88 12.57
C GLU A 135 -15.19 10.15 12.84
N VAL A 136 -14.82 11.24 12.18
CA VAL A 136 -15.45 12.55 12.37
C VAL A 136 -16.18 12.98 11.10
N ALA A 137 -17.22 13.81 11.27
CA ALA A 137 -17.91 14.42 10.13
C ALA A 137 -16.99 15.43 9.42
N ASP A 138 -16.92 15.35 8.09
CA ASP A 138 -16.10 16.22 7.26
C ASP A 138 -16.86 16.59 5.98
N GLN A 139 -17.51 17.74 5.98
CA GLN A 139 -18.35 18.16 4.85
C GLN A 139 -17.55 18.43 3.56
N ASN A 140 -16.23 18.61 3.68
CA ASN A 140 -15.34 18.88 2.56
C ASN A 140 -14.75 17.60 1.96
N SER A 141 -14.83 16.47 2.67
CA SER A 141 -14.38 15.18 2.14
C SER A 141 -15.40 14.58 1.17
N LEU A 142 -14.92 13.67 0.32
CA LEU A 142 -15.76 12.86 -0.57
C LEU A 142 -16.75 11.97 0.23
N PRO A 143 -16.31 11.15 1.21
CA PRO A 143 -17.22 10.29 1.97
C PRO A 143 -18.05 11.04 3.04
N LYS A 144 -17.89 12.36 3.19
CA LYS A 144 -18.50 13.18 4.26
C LYS A 144 -18.05 12.85 5.68
N THR A 145 -17.10 11.94 5.82
CA THR A 145 -16.39 11.63 7.07
C THR A 145 -14.88 11.62 6.83
N SER A 146 -14.10 11.64 7.90
CA SER A 146 -12.65 11.45 7.85
C SER A 146 -12.14 10.81 9.13
N TYR A 147 -10.95 10.21 9.07
CA TYR A 147 -10.27 9.68 10.25
C TYR A 147 -9.37 10.74 10.87
N LYS A 148 -9.59 10.98 12.15
CA LYS A 148 -8.67 11.70 13.02
C LYS A 148 -7.89 10.68 13.84
N MET A 149 -6.57 10.82 13.86
CA MET A 149 -5.68 9.85 14.50
C MET A 149 -4.93 10.51 15.65
N SER A 150 -4.74 9.78 16.74
CA SER A 150 -3.94 10.21 17.89
C SER A 150 -2.44 10.23 17.56
N ASN A 151 -2.00 9.40 16.61
CA ASN A 151 -0.60 9.15 16.30
C ASN A 151 -0.37 8.94 14.79
N ILE A 152 0.64 9.60 14.24
CA ILE A 152 1.04 9.46 12.83
C ILE A 152 1.44 8.03 12.47
N HIS A 153 2.11 7.30 13.37
CA HIS A 153 2.57 5.93 13.13
C HIS A 153 1.43 4.94 12.98
N LEU A 154 0.35 5.14 13.74
CA LEU A 154 -0.86 4.35 13.56
C LEU A 154 -1.46 4.58 12.17
N GLY A 155 -1.48 5.83 11.72
CA GLY A 155 -1.89 6.18 10.37
C GLY A 155 -1.04 5.57 9.27
N GLU A 156 0.29 5.54 9.46
CA GLU A 156 1.22 4.87 8.55
C GLU A 156 0.88 3.37 8.40
N ILE A 157 0.66 2.66 9.51
CA ILE A 157 0.37 1.21 9.51
C ILE A 157 -1.00 0.93 8.89
N LEU A 158 -2.02 1.72 9.24
CA LEU A 158 -3.37 1.59 8.67
C LEU A 158 -3.35 1.83 7.15
N LEU A 159 -2.71 2.91 6.68
CA LEU A 159 -2.57 3.18 5.25
C LEU A 159 -1.75 2.11 4.52
N LEU A 160 -0.71 1.58 5.15
CA LEU A 160 0.08 0.49 4.59
C LEU A 160 -0.76 -0.78 4.43
N SER A 161 -1.51 -1.17 5.48
CA SER A 161 -2.38 -2.34 5.47
C SER A 161 -3.48 -2.19 4.42
N LEU A 162 -4.13 -1.01 4.38
CA LEU A 162 -5.12 -0.65 3.38
C LEU A 162 -4.55 -0.74 1.95
N ARG A 163 -3.34 -0.22 1.72
CA ARG A 163 -2.67 -0.31 0.42
C ARG A 163 -2.46 -1.77 0.01
N VAL A 164 -1.96 -2.62 0.92
CA VAL A 164 -1.75 -4.04 0.63
C VAL A 164 -3.08 -4.73 0.29
N GLN A 165 -4.14 -4.45 1.06
CA GLN A 165 -5.47 -4.95 0.76
C GLN A 165 -5.93 -4.50 -0.64
N PHE A 166 -5.78 -3.22 -0.96
CA PHE A 166 -6.22 -2.64 -2.22
C PHE A 166 -5.53 -3.28 -3.42
N LEU A 167 -4.19 -3.38 -3.38
CA LEU A 167 -3.41 -3.92 -4.49
C LEU A 167 -3.75 -5.39 -4.77
N ASN A 168 -3.86 -6.21 -3.72
CA ASN A 168 -4.20 -7.62 -3.88
C ASN A 168 -5.65 -7.83 -4.32
N LEU A 169 -6.60 -7.03 -3.80
CA LEU A 169 -7.99 -7.05 -4.26
C LEU A 169 -8.08 -6.64 -5.74
N ARG A 170 -7.32 -5.64 -6.15
CA ARG A 170 -7.27 -5.15 -7.53
C ARG A 170 -6.70 -6.21 -8.46
N ILE A 171 -5.62 -6.90 -8.07
CA ILE A 171 -5.06 -8.03 -8.84
C ILE A 171 -6.08 -9.16 -8.93
N TYR A 172 -6.76 -9.51 -7.83
CA TYR A 172 -7.77 -10.56 -7.82
C TYR A 172 -8.96 -10.23 -8.74
N TYR A 173 -9.46 -8.99 -8.69
CA TYR A 173 -10.49 -8.52 -9.61
C TYR A 173 -10.07 -8.64 -11.08
N ASP A 174 -8.85 -8.24 -11.43
CA ASP A 174 -8.37 -8.39 -12.81
C ASP A 174 -8.39 -9.84 -13.29
N TRP A 175 -8.00 -10.79 -12.43
CA TRP A 175 -8.08 -12.20 -12.80
C TRP A 175 -9.51 -12.68 -12.95
N ALA A 176 -10.41 -12.21 -12.07
CA ALA A 176 -11.82 -12.53 -12.18
C ALA A 176 -12.41 -12.04 -13.50
N VAL A 177 -12.03 -10.84 -13.95
CA VAL A 177 -12.44 -10.32 -15.27
C VAL A 177 -11.78 -11.10 -16.41
N LEU A 178 -10.48 -11.36 -16.33
CA LEU A 178 -9.72 -11.99 -17.42
C LEU A 178 -10.17 -13.43 -17.71
N TYR A 179 -10.65 -14.13 -16.68
CA TYR A 179 -11.10 -15.52 -16.76
C TYR A 179 -12.62 -15.68 -16.59
N ASP A 180 -13.39 -14.59 -16.72
CA ASP A 180 -14.86 -14.58 -16.61
C ASP A 180 -15.39 -15.29 -15.36
N LEU A 181 -14.73 -15.08 -14.21
CA LEU A 181 -15.12 -15.70 -12.94
C LEU A 181 -16.39 -15.03 -12.39
N PRO A 182 -17.31 -15.81 -11.77
CA PRO A 182 -18.63 -15.33 -11.36
C PRO A 182 -18.59 -14.21 -10.29
N GLN A 183 -17.49 -14.09 -9.55
CA GLN A 183 -17.33 -13.09 -8.49
C GLN A 183 -16.82 -11.72 -8.96
N ALA A 184 -16.62 -11.49 -10.26
CA ALA A 184 -16.03 -10.23 -10.77
C ALA A 184 -16.79 -8.97 -10.29
N ASP A 185 -18.13 -8.98 -10.35
CA ASP A 185 -18.96 -7.85 -9.93
C ASP A 185 -18.87 -7.58 -8.42
N GLU A 186 -18.83 -8.63 -7.60
CA GLU A 186 -18.65 -8.52 -6.15
C GLU A 186 -17.29 -7.89 -5.81
N LEU A 187 -16.23 -8.35 -6.47
CA LEU A 187 -14.88 -7.82 -6.29
C LEU A 187 -14.79 -6.35 -6.71
N TYR A 188 -15.47 -5.95 -7.79
CA TYR A 188 -15.56 -4.55 -8.18
C TYR A 188 -16.26 -3.68 -7.13
N SER A 189 -17.38 -4.16 -6.57
CA SER A 189 -18.08 -3.46 -5.48
C SER A 189 -17.16 -3.28 -4.26
N ARG A 190 -16.46 -4.34 -3.86
CA ARG A 190 -15.52 -4.29 -2.73
C ARG A 190 -14.36 -3.32 -2.98
N LEU A 191 -13.85 -3.26 -4.22
CA LEU A 191 -12.85 -2.28 -4.63
C LEU A 191 -13.37 -0.85 -4.48
N ARG A 192 -14.61 -0.62 -4.90
CA ARG A 192 -15.24 0.70 -4.81
C ARG A 192 -15.42 1.14 -3.36
N ASP A 193 -15.88 0.24 -2.49
CA ASP A 193 -16.03 0.50 -1.06
C ASP A 193 -14.67 0.81 -0.42
N LEU A 194 -13.64 0.05 -0.77
CA LEU A 194 -12.28 0.28 -0.29
C LEU A 194 -11.70 1.63 -0.76
N ALA A 195 -12.04 2.08 -1.97
CA ALA A 195 -11.72 3.42 -2.44
C ALA A 195 -12.36 4.51 -1.57
N VAL A 196 -13.66 4.41 -1.30
CA VAL A 196 -14.37 5.36 -0.42
C VAL A 196 -13.73 5.40 0.97
N GLU A 197 -13.44 4.22 1.52
CA GLU A 197 -12.81 4.08 2.83
C GLU A 197 -11.41 4.72 2.86
N SER A 198 -10.62 4.53 1.81
CA SER A 198 -9.30 5.14 1.68
C SER A 198 -9.34 6.66 1.68
N TRP A 199 -10.41 7.26 1.13
CA TRP A 199 -10.54 8.72 1.07
C TRP A 199 -10.77 9.37 2.43
N LYS A 200 -11.19 8.60 3.45
CA LYS A 200 -11.30 9.10 4.83
C LYS A 200 -9.94 9.49 5.42
N TYR A 201 -8.84 8.99 4.87
CA TYR A 201 -7.47 9.29 5.30
C TYR A 201 -6.93 10.61 4.72
N ILE A 202 -7.62 11.23 3.76
CA ILE A 202 -7.13 12.45 3.10
C ILE A 202 -6.91 13.60 4.09
N SER A 203 -7.84 13.80 5.02
CA SER A 203 -7.73 14.87 6.02
C SER A 203 -6.57 14.62 7.00
N PHE A 204 -6.29 13.36 7.34
CA PHE A 204 -5.09 12.98 8.09
C PHE A 204 -3.82 13.32 7.29
N LEU A 205 -3.74 12.92 6.01
CA LEU A 205 -2.58 13.20 5.16
C LEU A 205 -2.31 14.70 4.97
N ARG A 206 -3.35 15.52 4.94
CA ARG A 206 -3.21 17.00 4.93
C ARG A 206 -2.71 17.56 6.26
N GLY A 207 -2.92 16.85 7.36
CA GLY A 207 -2.59 17.31 8.71
C GLY A 207 -1.20 16.91 9.22
N ILE A 208 -0.48 16.05 8.50
CA ILE A 208 0.85 15.57 8.89
C ILE A 208 1.97 16.34 8.17
N GLU A 209 3.22 16.08 8.57
CA GLU A 209 4.38 16.66 7.90
C GLU A 209 4.40 16.29 6.42
N PHE A 210 4.76 17.29 5.62
CA PHE A 210 4.74 17.23 4.16
C PHE A 210 5.51 16.02 3.59
N PHE A 211 6.67 15.71 4.16
CA PHE A 211 7.49 14.59 3.72
C PHE A 211 6.75 13.26 3.92
N ASP A 212 6.15 13.05 5.10
CA ASP A 212 5.36 11.86 5.39
C ASP A 212 4.11 11.80 4.51
N ALA A 213 3.40 12.92 4.33
CA ALA A 213 2.25 13.00 3.43
C ALA A 213 2.60 12.54 2.01
N THR A 214 3.74 12.99 1.47
CA THR A 214 4.22 12.59 0.15
C THR A 214 4.58 11.10 0.07
N MET A 215 5.15 10.54 1.15
CA MET A 215 5.51 9.12 1.18
C MET A 215 4.30 8.21 1.35
N LEU A 216 3.23 8.70 1.98
CA LEU A 216 2.03 7.93 2.29
C LEU A 216 0.90 8.09 1.26
N SER A 217 0.79 9.24 0.57
CA SER A 217 -0.23 9.48 -0.44
C SER A 217 -0.29 8.43 -1.58
N PRO A 218 0.80 7.75 -1.97
CA PRO A 218 0.72 6.65 -2.95
C PRO A 218 -0.17 5.48 -2.52
N ALA A 219 -0.50 5.35 -1.24
CA ALA A 219 -1.48 4.37 -0.76
C ALA A 219 -2.89 4.62 -1.36
N LEU A 220 -3.21 5.86 -1.72
CA LEU A 220 -4.52 6.25 -2.27
C LEU A 220 -4.56 6.21 -3.80
N TRP A 221 -3.41 6.11 -4.48
CA TRP A 221 -3.32 6.13 -5.95
C TRP A 221 -4.21 5.10 -6.66
N PRO A 222 -4.33 3.84 -6.18
CA PRO A 222 -5.21 2.87 -6.82
C PRO A 222 -6.69 3.27 -6.84
N SER A 223 -7.14 4.07 -5.87
CA SER A 223 -8.53 4.53 -5.79
C SER A 223 -8.95 5.44 -6.95
N LEU A 224 -7.97 6.04 -7.66
CA LEU A 224 -8.21 6.91 -8.79
C LEU A 224 -8.86 6.18 -9.97
N GLU A 225 -8.59 4.89 -10.15
CA GLU A 225 -9.18 4.05 -11.20
C GLU A 225 -10.70 3.86 -11.03
N LEU A 226 -11.19 4.00 -9.80
CA LEU A 226 -12.57 3.73 -9.40
C LEU A 226 -13.36 5.02 -9.17
N ALA A 227 -12.70 6.17 -9.27
CA ALA A 227 -13.30 7.47 -9.06
C ALA A 227 -14.17 7.89 -10.26
N THR A 228 -15.36 8.41 -9.96
CA THR A 228 -16.16 9.18 -10.92
C THR A 228 -15.42 10.45 -11.34
N VAL A 229 -15.91 11.14 -12.38
CA VAL A 229 -15.27 12.37 -12.89
C VAL A 229 -15.06 13.42 -11.79
N ALA A 230 -16.08 13.63 -10.93
CA ALA A 230 -16.00 14.62 -9.85
C ALA A 230 -15.03 14.19 -8.73
N GLU A 231 -15.08 12.92 -8.33
CA GLU A 231 -14.17 12.36 -7.31
C GLU A 231 -12.73 12.39 -7.79
N ARG A 232 -12.52 12.08 -9.07
CA ARG A 232 -11.21 12.12 -9.69
C ARG A 232 -10.61 13.51 -9.66
N GLN A 233 -11.40 14.53 -9.99
CA GLN A 233 -10.96 15.92 -9.89
C GLN A 233 -10.51 16.26 -8.46
N TYR A 234 -11.32 15.89 -7.47
CA TYR A 234 -10.99 16.10 -6.06
C TYR A 234 -9.68 15.40 -5.65
N LEU A 235 -9.50 14.13 -6.05
CA LEU A 235 -8.28 13.37 -5.74
C LEU A 235 -7.06 13.97 -6.41
N MET A 236 -7.16 14.40 -7.66
CA MET A 236 -6.06 15.04 -8.38
C MET A 236 -5.70 16.40 -7.78
N ASP A 237 -6.68 17.17 -7.31
CA ASP A 237 -6.43 18.41 -6.58
C ASP A 237 -5.65 18.14 -5.28
N PHE A 238 -6.02 17.09 -4.54
CA PHE A 238 -5.29 16.64 -3.37
C PHE A 238 -3.86 16.16 -3.68
N PHE A 239 -3.67 15.33 -4.71
CA PHE A 239 -2.33 14.85 -5.07
C PHE A 239 -1.42 16.00 -5.54
N THR A 240 -1.98 16.96 -6.27
CA THR A 240 -1.25 18.17 -6.69
C THR A 240 -0.90 19.06 -5.50
N GLU A 241 -1.79 19.20 -4.52
CA GLU A 241 -1.54 19.91 -3.25
C GLU A 241 -0.34 19.31 -2.50
N ILE A 242 -0.27 17.98 -2.44
CA ILE A 242 0.86 17.25 -1.85
C ILE A 242 2.13 17.32 -2.71
N ASP A 243 2.09 17.43 -4.03
CA ASP A 243 3.35 17.54 -4.81
C ASP A 243 3.93 18.97 -4.86
N ASN A 244 3.08 20.00 -4.78
CA ASN A 244 3.46 21.40 -5.02
C ASN A 244 4.70 21.91 -4.26
N PHE A 245 5.13 21.26 -3.17
CA PHE A 245 6.35 21.63 -2.45
C PHE A 245 7.63 20.91 -2.92
N ARG A 246 7.57 19.72 -3.55
CA ARG A 246 8.76 19.04 -4.08
C ARG A 246 9.06 19.42 -5.52
N HIS A 247 8.05 19.87 -6.27
CA HIS A 247 8.14 20.08 -7.72
C HIS A 247 8.69 18.83 -8.44
N THR A 248 8.42 17.64 -7.90
CA THR A 248 8.96 16.37 -8.40
C THR A 248 8.06 15.75 -9.47
N THR A 249 6.85 16.28 -9.64
CA THR A 249 5.83 15.79 -10.56
C THR A 249 5.58 16.79 -11.69
N PRO A 250 5.02 16.33 -12.81
CA PRO A 250 4.63 17.20 -13.91
C PRO A 250 3.71 18.33 -13.44
N LYS A 251 3.94 19.54 -13.93
CA LYS A 251 3.06 20.69 -13.65
C LYS A 251 1.67 20.51 -14.27
N ASP A 252 1.52 19.62 -15.25
CA ASP A 252 0.24 19.27 -15.86
C ASP A 252 -0.47 18.18 -15.05
N LYS A 253 -1.65 18.51 -14.51
CA LYS A 253 -2.51 17.58 -13.78
C LYS A 253 -2.86 16.33 -14.59
N LYS A 254 -2.99 16.45 -15.91
CA LYS A 254 -3.30 15.30 -16.77
C LYS A 254 -2.10 14.36 -16.89
N GLU A 255 -0.89 14.91 -16.96
CA GLU A 255 0.33 14.11 -16.99
C GLU A 255 0.56 13.41 -15.65
N GLU A 256 0.26 14.09 -14.54
CA GLU A 256 0.29 13.50 -13.21
C GLU A 256 -0.75 12.37 -13.05
N GLU A 257 -1.98 12.57 -13.55
CA GLU A 257 -3.01 11.52 -13.56
C GLU A 257 -2.51 10.28 -14.31
N MET A 258 -1.96 10.48 -15.52
CA MET A 258 -1.41 9.38 -16.32
C MET A 258 -0.24 8.68 -15.61
N ARG A 259 0.63 9.43 -14.92
CA ARG A 259 1.73 8.87 -14.12
C ARG A 259 1.21 8.01 -12.98
N ILE A 260 0.23 8.49 -12.23
CA ILE A 260 -0.41 7.76 -11.12
C ILE A 260 -1.06 6.48 -11.64
N LEU A 261 -1.85 6.56 -12.71
CA LEU A 261 -2.50 5.40 -13.33
C LEU A 261 -1.48 4.39 -13.88
N SER A 262 -0.43 4.87 -14.54
CA SER A 262 0.66 4.00 -15.03
C SER A 262 1.38 3.32 -13.88
N TYR A 263 1.64 4.02 -12.76
CA TYR A 263 2.25 3.41 -11.59
C TYR A 263 1.33 2.34 -10.99
N THR A 264 0.04 2.61 -10.83
CA THR A 264 -0.96 1.63 -10.38
C THR A 264 -0.98 0.39 -11.29
N ALA A 265 -0.91 0.56 -12.61
CA ALA A 265 -0.82 -0.55 -13.56
C ALA A 265 0.46 -1.38 -13.39
N ILE A 266 1.61 -0.75 -13.12
CA ILE A 266 2.87 -1.45 -12.86
C ILE A 266 2.79 -2.26 -11.56
N ILE A 267 2.33 -1.63 -10.47
CA ILE A 267 2.25 -2.29 -9.15
C ILE A 267 1.09 -3.30 -9.02
N THR A 268 0.31 -3.50 -10.09
CA THR A 268 -0.70 -4.56 -10.21
C THR A 268 -0.38 -5.56 -11.32
N GLY A 269 0.81 -5.46 -11.94
CA GLY A 269 1.29 -6.40 -12.94
C GLY A 269 0.60 -6.27 -14.31
N ARG A 270 -0.17 -5.20 -14.53
CA ARG A 270 -0.80 -4.90 -15.83
C ARG A 270 0.18 -4.29 -16.83
N LYS A 271 1.25 -3.63 -16.33
CA LYS A 271 2.34 -3.10 -17.15
C LYS A 271 3.68 -3.58 -16.60
N SER A 272 4.65 -3.84 -17.48
CA SER A 272 6.01 -4.17 -17.06
C SER A 272 6.68 -2.97 -16.38
N ALA A 273 7.46 -3.23 -15.33
CA ALA A 273 8.30 -2.24 -14.68
C ALA A 273 9.60 -1.93 -15.45
N LYS A 274 9.98 -2.78 -16.42
CA LYS A 274 11.10 -2.49 -17.32
C LYS A 274 10.62 -1.48 -18.36
N ASN A 275 11.29 -0.33 -18.42
CA ASN A 275 11.06 0.71 -19.42
C ASN A 275 10.81 0.07 -20.78
N ASP A 276 9.62 0.27 -21.33
CA ASP A 276 9.41 0.15 -22.75
C ASP A 276 10.15 1.36 -23.35
N PRO A 277 11.25 1.19 -24.09
CA PRO A 277 12.04 2.31 -24.60
C PRO A 277 11.27 3.16 -25.64
N ASN A 278 9.99 2.84 -25.89
CA ASN A 278 9.11 3.52 -26.84
C ASN A 278 7.81 4.08 -26.21
N SER A 279 7.68 4.15 -24.87
CA SER A 279 6.53 4.82 -24.22
C SER A 279 6.89 6.19 -23.66
#